data_AF-A0A917XSL2-F1
#
_entry.id   AF-A0A917XSL2-F1
#
_cell.length_a   1.000
_cell.length_b   1.000
_cell.length_c   1.000
_cell.angle_alpha   90.00
_cell.angle_beta   90.00
_cell.angle_gamma   90.00
#
_symmetry.space_group_name_H-M   'P 1'
#
loop_
_entity.id
_entity.type
_entity.pdbx_description
1 polymer ?
#
loop_
_entity_poly.entity_id
_entity_poly.type
_entity_poly.pdbx_seq_one_letter_code
_entity_poly.pdbx_strand_id
1 'polypeptide(L)'
;MDDREVFEEFDVKAFSDDLQSTLEAFSRYLSEVQGLKAETVDQHVKRIFFYGGSYVEYIGGMIREFDADHIIEFLGDYYIRKVLDSTERDIGPYLTTFKRFAKFLYDNGDLREEDLTEINMVCKQKEYFHHRFETYFSSDDIEAWYFDNDLDHYLEEMERAYQLEESDALDVDPNFVRLLNERNVKAPIAVNAFTSFLEKIQQEKYAKLTSGRQNITRKFWQELDHALDLGLFTKPTLNQEDIGLFHFFYVAGIHLRLYRIKGNRLEPTEFLNAYQKLTDEEKFVLLMDVLWNQLSWKKVQPSNRGGRVEFTQSKRANIAEVLSQFPVDKEIKLREDRLGVMLVNQTFQGITDYVFKYIMPIMEYFGLFQLKLWYTEDDKQYYMGIDSIRINSFGLFVFNQLKKMGNQLPEHTPTDPMTELFMQMTERSTPIIKENKVGRNDPCPCGSGKKYKRCCM
;
A
#
# COMPACT_ATOMS: atom_id res chain seq x y z
N MET A 1 8.26 44.27 14.73
CA MET A 1 9.57 43.81 14.24
C MET A 1 9.44 42.30 14.24
N ASP A 2 8.65 41.78 13.31
CA ASP A 2 9.01 41.36 11.94
C ASP A 2 9.88 40.10 11.98
N ASP A 3 9.23 38.95 11.89
CA ASP A 3 9.77 37.58 11.88
C ASP A 3 10.55 37.25 10.58
N ARG A 4 11.16 38.27 9.95
CA ARG A 4 11.99 38.13 8.74
C ARG A 4 13.47 38.05 9.02
N GLU A 5 13.93 38.40 10.22
CA GLU A 5 15.36 38.40 10.56
C GLU A 5 15.88 37.03 11.05
N VAL A 6 15.02 36.06 11.36
CA VAL A 6 15.48 34.72 11.83
C VAL A 6 15.84 33.77 10.67
N PHE A 7 15.56 34.15 9.43
CA PHE A 7 15.95 33.39 8.23
C PHE A 7 17.19 33.96 7.51
N GLU A 8 17.78 35.05 8.00
CA GLU A 8 18.97 35.68 7.39
C GLU A 8 20.32 35.27 8.01
N GLU A 9 20.33 34.41 9.04
CA GLU A 9 21.57 33.94 9.72
C GLU A 9 21.83 32.42 9.61
N PHE A 10 21.30 31.74 8.58
CA PHE A 10 22.04 30.60 8.03
C PHE A 10 23.08 31.16 7.06
N ASP A 11 24.12 31.71 7.65
CA ASP A 11 25.29 32.25 6.99
C ASP A 11 25.79 31.24 5.94
N VAL A 12 25.74 31.68 4.68
CA VAL A 12 26.24 30.98 3.51
C VAL A 12 27.75 30.85 3.71
N LYS A 13 28.15 29.77 4.39
CA LYS A 13 29.49 29.23 4.31
C LYS A 13 29.79 29.15 2.82
N ALA A 14 30.86 29.81 2.37
CA ALA A 14 31.24 29.82 0.97
C ALA A 14 31.22 28.38 0.44
N PHE A 15 30.18 28.05 -0.34
CA PHE A 15 30.07 26.76 -1.02
C PHE A 15 31.31 26.60 -1.89
N SER A 16 31.78 25.36 -2.07
CA SER A 16 32.96 25.17 -2.91
C SER A 16 32.72 25.77 -4.32
N ASP A 17 33.72 26.48 -4.85
CA ASP A 17 33.67 27.03 -6.20
C ASP A 17 33.35 25.94 -7.25
N ASP A 18 33.73 24.69 -6.95
CA ASP A 18 33.42 23.51 -7.75
C ASP A 18 31.91 23.18 -7.78
N LEU A 19 31.22 23.21 -6.64
CA LEU A 19 29.77 22.98 -6.58
C LEU A 19 29.01 24.04 -7.39
N GLN A 20 29.34 25.32 -7.20
CA GLN A 20 28.65 26.40 -7.89
C GLN A 20 28.86 26.31 -9.41
N SER A 21 30.11 26.17 -9.86
CA SER A 21 30.43 26.08 -11.28
C SER A 21 29.81 24.84 -11.94
N THR A 22 29.73 23.72 -11.21
CA THR A 22 29.09 22.48 -11.67
C THR A 22 27.57 22.66 -11.79
N LEU A 23 26.91 23.31 -10.84
CA LEU A 23 25.46 23.59 -10.91
C LEU A 23 25.10 24.51 -12.07
N GLU A 24 25.91 25.53 -12.35
CA GLU A 24 25.71 26.43 -13.50
C GLU A 24 25.86 25.68 -14.83
N ALA A 25 26.85 24.80 -14.94
CA ALA A 25 27.05 23.94 -16.10
C ALA A 25 25.90 22.93 -16.27
N PHE A 26 25.47 22.30 -15.18
CA PHE A 26 24.35 21.34 -15.19
C PHE A 26 23.03 22.02 -15.58
N SER A 27 22.76 23.22 -15.06
CA SER A 27 21.58 24.01 -15.41
C SER A 27 21.52 24.31 -16.91
N ARG A 28 22.65 24.77 -17.50
CA ARG A 28 22.77 24.99 -18.96
C ARG A 28 22.59 23.71 -19.76
N TYR A 29 23.17 22.60 -19.31
CA TYR A 29 22.99 21.32 -19.95
C TYR A 29 21.52 20.88 -19.99
N LEU A 30 20.79 21.01 -18.88
CA LEU A 30 19.38 20.64 -18.82
C LEU A 30 18.49 21.52 -19.72
N SER A 31 18.79 22.81 -19.84
CA SER A 31 18.01 23.75 -20.66
C SER A 31 18.36 23.67 -22.15
N GLU A 32 19.64 23.70 -22.49
CA GLU A 32 20.13 23.83 -23.87
C GLU A 32 20.28 22.48 -24.58
N VAL A 33 20.73 21.44 -23.86
CA VAL A 33 20.97 20.10 -24.43
C VAL A 33 19.73 19.22 -24.27
N GLN A 34 19.14 19.18 -23.07
CA GLN A 34 17.96 18.34 -22.81
C GLN A 34 16.62 19.05 -23.09
N GLY A 35 16.63 20.36 -23.37
CA GLY A 35 15.44 21.11 -23.76
C GLY A 35 14.36 21.19 -22.68
N LEU A 36 14.73 21.10 -21.40
CA LEU A 36 13.76 21.10 -20.30
C LEU A 36 13.22 22.50 -20.00
N LYS A 37 11.97 22.56 -19.51
CA LYS A 37 11.35 23.81 -19.06
C LYS A 37 12.07 24.34 -17.82
N ALA A 38 12.15 25.67 -17.69
CA ALA A 38 12.86 26.35 -16.60
C ALA A 38 12.45 25.84 -15.19
N GLU A 39 11.17 25.63 -14.94
CA GLU A 39 10.67 25.10 -13.66
C GLU A 39 11.21 23.68 -13.38
N THR A 40 11.29 22.82 -14.40
CA THR A 40 11.86 21.47 -14.29
C THR A 40 13.37 21.51 -14.07
N VAL A 41 14.07 22.43 -14.75
CA VAL A 41 15.51 22.67 -14.54
C VAL A 41 15.79 23.08 -13.10
N ASP A 42 15.06 24.08 -12.59
CA ASP A 42 15.18 24.57 -11.21
C ASP A 42 15.01 23.44 -10.18
N GLN A 43 14.03 22.56 -10.38
CA GLN A 43 13.78 21.41 -9.51
C GLN A 43 14.94 20.39 -9.51
N HIS A 44 15.59 20.16 -10.65
CA HIS A 44 16.75 19.27 -10.71
C HIS A 44 17.99 19.92 -10.10
N VAL A 45 18.24 21.20 -10.41
CA VAL A 45 19.37 21.96 -9.85
C VAL A 45 19.28 22.05 -8.33
N LYS A 46 18.10 22.34 -7.77
CA LYS A 46 17.87 22.36 -6.31
C LYS A 46 18.20 21.05 -5.62
N ARG A 47 17.90 19.92 -6.26
CA ARG A 47 18.20 18.58 -5.72
C ARG A 47 19.70 18.29 -5.72
N ILE A 48 20.42 18.62 -6.81
CA ILE A 48 21.88 18.47 -6.85
C ILE A 48 22.56 19.45 -5.90
N PHE A 49 22.04 20.68 -5.78
CA PHE A 49 22.52 21.65 -4.80
C PHE A 49 22.37 21.12 -3.37
N PHE A 50 21.20 20.59 -3.03
CA PHE A 50 20.98 20.00 -1.72
C PHE A 50 21.89 18.78 -1.49
N TYR A 51 21.96 17.84 -2.43
CA TYR A 51 22.83 16.68 -2.34
C TYR A 51 24.31 17.09 -2.15
N GLY A 52 24.80 18.01 -2.98
CA GLY A 52 26.18 18.48 -2.91
C GLY A 52 26.50 19.24 -1.63
N GLY A 53 25.68 20.24 -1.30
CA GLY A 53 25.90 21.11 -0.14
C GLY A 53 25.59 20.45 1.21
N SER A 54 24.77 19.40 1.25
CA SER A 54 24.45 18.71 2.50
C SER A 54 25.25 17.43 2.73
N TYR A 55 25.47 16.62 1.70
CA TYR A 55 26.07 15.30 1.85
C TYR A 55 27.50 15.25 1.31
N VAL A 56 27.75 15.71 0.07
CA VAL A 56 29.11 15.67 -0.51
C VAL A 56 30.08 16.51 0.31
N GLU A 57 29.68 17.71 0.73
CA GLU A 57 30.48 18.54 1.64
C GLU A 57 30.65 17.90 3.03
N TYR A 58 29.63 17.17 3.52
CA TYR A 58 29.69 16.49 4.82
C TYR A 58 30.73 15.35 4.83
N ILE A 59 30.84 14.60 3.73
CA ILE A 59 31.85 13.54 3.57
C ILE A 59 33.20 14.08 3.08
N GLY A 60 33.30 15.39 2.79
CA GLY A 60 34.52 16.03 2.28
C GLY A 60 34.89 15.63 0.85
N GLY A 61 33.90 15.23 0.04
CA GLY A 61 34.08 14.80 -1.35
C GLY A 61 33.99 15.93 -2.37
N MET A 62 34.12 15.58 -3.66
CA MET A 62 33.93 16.48 -4.79
C MET A 62 32.66 16.11 -5.57
N ILE A 63 31.85 17.10 -5.97
CA ILE A 63 30.54 16.83 -6.61
C ILE A 63 30.68 16.10 -7.96
N ARG A 64 31.85 16.21 -8.59
CA ARG A 64 32.17 15.54 -9.86
C ARG A 64 32.61 14.09 -9.68
N GLU A 65 33.01 13.67 -8.49
CA GLU A 65 33.31 12.27 -8.16
C GLU A 65 32.02 11.47 -7.89
N PHE A 66 30.94 11.82 -8.59
CA PHE A 66 29.62 11.22 -8.41
C PHE A 66 29.59 9.80 -8.96
N ASP A 67 29.29 8.83 -8.10
CA ASP A 67 29.19 7.40 -8.45
C ASP A 67 27.90 6.77 -7.90
N ALA A 68 27.82 5.44 -8.01
CA ALA A 68 26.69 4.65 -7.55
C ALA A 68 26.58 4.60 -6.02
N ASP A 69 27.71 4.48 -5.31
CA ASP A 69 27.76 4.40 -3.85
C ASP A 69 27.26 5.70 -3.21
N HIS A 70 27.63 6.84 -3.78
CA HIS A 70 27.10 8.13 -3.34
C HIS A 70 25.56 8.20 -3.36
N ILE A 71 24.91 7.51 -4.29
CA ILE A 71 23.44 7.45 -4.36
C ILE A 71 22.90 6.54 -3.26
N ILE A 72 23.52 5.37 -3.07
CA ILE A 72 23.15 4.38 -2.06
C ILE A 72 23.28 4.98 -0.66
N GLU A 73 24.41 5.61 -0.36
CA GLU A 73 24.68 6.26 0.91
C GLU A 73 23.84 7.51 1.11
N PHE A 74 23.68 8.36 0.10
CA PHE A 74 22.87 9.55 0.25
C PHE A 74 21.39 9.19 0.43
N LEU A 75 20.78 8.48 -0.52
CA LEU A 75 19.34 8.31 -0.56
C LEU A 75 18.86 7.10 0.26
N GLY A 76 19.72 6.09 0.43
CA GLY A 76 19.44 4.89 1.24
C GLY A 76 19.78 5.06 2.72
N ASP A 77 20.49 6.13 3.08
CA ASP A 77 20.96 6.34 4.46
C ASP A 77 20.93 7.82 4.92
N TYR A 78 21.82 8.68 4.42
CA TYR A 78 22.00 10.05 4.92
C TYR A 78 20.70 10.87 4.87
N TYR A 79 20.00 10.84 3.73
CA TYR A 79 18.75 11.55 3.51
C TYR A 79 17.68 11.11 4.51
N ILE A 80 17.60 9.82 4.80
CA ILE A 80 16.60 9.25 5.71
C ILE A 80 16.89 9.69 7.15
N ARG A 81 18.16 9.58 7.59
CA ARG A 81 18.52 9.80 9.01
C ARG A 81 18.81 11.26 9.38
N LYS A 82 19.36 12.03 8.45
CA LYS A 82 19.95 13.35 8.74
C LYS A 82 19.13 14.51 8.22
N VAL A 83 18.21 14.27 7.29
CA VAL A 83 17.35 15.33 6.74
C VAL A 83 16.01 15.32 7.47
N LEU A 84 15.74 16.41 8.20
CA LEU A 84 14.57 16.54 9.09
C LEU A 84 13.23 16.34 8.36
N ASP A 85 13.12 16.89 7.15
CA ASP A 85 11.90 16.83 6.33
C ASP A 85 12.02 15.80 5.20
N SER A 86 12.77 14.72 5.41
CA SER A 86 12.90 13.66 4.41
C SER A 86 11.54 13.00 4.15
N THR A 87 11.22 12.75 2.88
CA THR A 87 9.99 12.04 2.53
C THR A 87 10.24 10.94 1.50
N GLU A 88 9.55 9.82 1.69
CA GLU A 88 9.54 8.70 0.76
C GLU A 88 9.16 9.13 -0.68
N ARG A 89 8.36 10.20 -0.82
CA ARG A 89 7.92 10.71 -2.12
C ARG A 89 9.04 11.37 -2.92
N ASP A 90 10.11 11.80 -2.26
CA ASP A 90 11.23 12.47 -2.89
C ASP A 90 12.21 11.50 -3.57
N ILE A 91 12.17 10.20 -3.22
CA ILE A 91 13.03 9.15 -3.77
C ILE A 91 13.00 9.15 -5.30
N GLY A 92 11.82 9.03 -5.91
CA GLY A 92 11.67 9.00 -7.36
C GLY A 92 12.24 10.26 -8.07
N PRO A 93 11.87 11.47 -7.63
CA PRO A 93 12.47 12.72 -8.11
C PRO A 93 14.00 12.81 -7.95
N TYR A 94 14.57 12.34 -6.84
CA TYR A 94 16.03 12.29 -6.66
C TYR A 94 16.69 11.33 -7.65
N LEU A 95 16.21 10.09 -7.75
CA LEU A 95 16.74 9.10 -8.71
C LEU A 95 16.67 9.60 -10.16
N THR A 96 15.62 10.32 -10.51
CA THR A 96 15.49 10.94 -11.84
C THR A 96 16.53 12.04 -12.05
N THR A 97 16.78 12.85 -11.02
CA THR A 97 17.79 13.91 -11.05
C THR A 97 19.19 13.32 -11.16
N PHE A 98 19.52 12.30 -10.38
CA PHE A 98 20.81 11.62 -10.41
C PHE A 98 21.12 10.98 -11.76
N LYS A 99 20.14 10.33 -12.41
CA LYS A 99 20.31 9.84 -13.79
C LYS A 99 20.68 10.97 -14.77
N ARG A 100 20.04 12.14 -14.65
CA ARG A 100 20.35 13.30 -15.51
C ARG A 100 21.72 13.88 -15.21
N PHE A 101 22.09 13.95 -13.94
CA PHE A 101 23.38 14.45 -13.49
C PHE A 101 24.53 13.55 -13.92
N ALA A 102 24.40 12.24 -13.77
CA ALA A 102 25.36 11.26 -14.28
C ALA A 102 25.54 11.38 -15.80
N LYS A 103 24.45 11.53 -16.55
CA LYS A 103 24.53 11.75 -18.00
C LYS A 103 25.26 13.05 -18.34
N PHE A 104 25.03 14.12 -17.59
CA PHE A 104 25.74 15.39 -17.74
C PHE A 104 27.25 15.22 -17.52
N LEU A 105 27.68 14.53 -16.46
CA LEU A 105 29.09 14.29 -16.18
C LEU A 105 29.72 13.42 -17.29
N TYR A 106 29.01 12.38 -17.74
CA TYR A 106 29.47 11.54 -18.85
C TYR A 106 29.65 12.31 -20.15
N ASP A 107 28.65 13.11 -20.55
CA ASP A 107 28.71 13.90 -21.79
C ASP A 107 29.85 14.94 -21.76
N ASN A 108 30.28 15.36 -20.56
CA ASN A 108 31.43 16.26 -20.36
C ASN A 108 32.78 15.55 -20.20
N GLY A 109 32.80 14.21 -20.14
CA GLY A 109 34.02 13.43 -19.92
C GLY A 109 34.49 13.33 -18.47
N ASP A 110 33.65 13.74 -17.51
CA ASP A 110 33.92 13.66 -16.07
C ASP A 110 33.52 12.29 -15.47
N LEU A 111 32.79 11.44 -16.23
CA LEU A 111 32.31 10.13 -15.78
C LEU A 111 32.57 9.06 -16.85
N ARG A 112 33.02 7.86 -16.45
CA ARG A 112 33.24 6.75 -17.39
C ARG A 112 31.91 6.09 -17.77
N GLU A 113 31.89 5.41 -18.91
CA GLU A 113 30.68 4.70 -19.39
C GLU A 113 30.25 3.57 -18.44
N GLU A 114 31.22 2.91 -17.81
CA GLU A 114 31.01 1.86 -16.81
C GLU A 114 30.28 2.43 -15.58
N ASP A 115 30.78 3.54 -15.03
CA ASP A 115 30.18 4.23 -13.88
C ASP A 115 28.76 4.75 -14.21
N LEU A 116 28.57 5.30 -15.42
CA LEU A 116 27.24 5.72 -15.90
C LEU A 116 26.27 4.52 -15.96
N THR A 117 26.75 3.36 -16.37
CA THR A 117 25.94 2.14 -16.45
C THR A 117 25.52 1.69 -15.05
N GLU A 118 26.47 1.67 -14.11
CA GLU A 118 26.24 1.30 -12.71
C GLU A 118 25.26 2.26 -12.01
N ILE A 119 25.47 3.57 -12.12
CA ILE A 119 24.53 4.59 -11.61
C ILE A 119 23.13 4.36 -12.18
N ASN A 120 23.01 4.08 -13.48
CA ASN A 120 21.72 3.79 -14.09
C ASN A 120 21.08 2.50 -13.59
N MET A 121 21.88 1.49 -13.19
CA MET A 121 21.40 0.27 -12.54
C MET A 121 20.86 0.59 -11.15
N VAL A 122 21.64 1.25 -10.29
CA VAL A 122 21.22 1.68 -8.95
C VAL A 122 19.95 2.53 -9.01
N CYS A 123 19.89 3.50 -9.93
CA CYS A 123 18.72 4.37 -10.05
C CYS A 123 17.48 3.66 -10.64
N LYS A 124 17.55 2.38 -11.02
CA LYS A 124 16.36 1.54 -11.31
C LYS A 124 15.85 0.83 -10.05
N GLN A 125 16.69 0.66 -9.03
CA GLN A 125 16.37 0.00 -7.77
C GLN A 125 15.60 0.93 -6.82
N LYS A 126 14.52 1.54 -7.33
CA LYS A 126 13.68 2.44 -6.55
C LYS A 126 13.12 1.75 -5.29
N GLU A 127 12.86 0.45 -5.40
CA GLU A 127 12.18 -0.34 -4.38
C GLU A 127 13.11 -0.65 -3.19
N TYR A 128 14.42 -0.72 -3.44
CA TYR A 128 15.45 -0.73 -2.41
C TYR A 128 15.35 0.52 -1.53
N PHE A 129 15.36 1.72 -2.13
CA PHE A 129 15.30 2.97 -1.37
C PHE A 129 13.99 3.14 -0.60
N HIS A 130 12.86 2.68 -1.17
CA HIS A 130 11.60 2.62 -0.44
C HIS A 130 11.65 1.69 0.75
N HIS A 131 12.20 0.49 0.57
CA HIS A 131 12.39 -0.48 1.64
C HIS A 131 13.26 0.09 2.77
N ARG A 132 14.37 0.77 2.43
CA ARG A 132 15.22 1.48 3.40
C ARG A 132 14.42 2.53 4.18
N PHE A 133 13.64 3.37 3.47
CA PHE A 133 12.81 4.40 4.11
C PHE A 133 11.77 3.79 5.05
N GLU A 134 11.05 2.74 4.62
CA GLU A 134 10.05 2.06 5.44
C GLU A 134 10.68 1.41 6.68
N THR A 135 11.82 0.71 6.52
CA THR A 135 12.46 -0.05 7.60
C THR A 135 13.12 0.83 8.67
N TYR A 136 13.65 2.00 8.30
CA TYR A 136 14.29 2.91 9.27
C TYR A 136 13.33 3.33 10.38
N PHE A 137 12.11 3.74 10.03
CA PHE A 137 11.12 4.22 11.00
C PHE A 137 10.49 3.08 11.82
N SER A 138 10.74 1.82 11.43
CA SER A 138 10.27 0.63 12.14
C SER A 138 11.38 -0.18 12.81
N SER A 139 12.65 0.21 12.69
CA SER A 139 13.76 -0.58 13.24
C SER A 139 13.97 -0.31 14.73
N ASP A 140 14.06 -1.38 15.52
CA ASP A 140 14.49 -1.32 16.93
C ASP A 140 16.02 -1.22 17.07
N ASP A 141 16.76 -1.54 16.00
CA ASP A 141 18.22 -1.47 15.92
C ASP A 141 18.65 -0.61 14.72
N ILE A 142 18.87 0.67 15.01
CA ILE A 142 19.29 1.65 14.00
C ILE A 142 20.74 1.40 13.55
N GLU A 143 21.56 0.79 14.41
CA GLU A 143 22.96 0.50 14.11
C GLU A 143 23.04 -0.65 13.10
N ALA A 144 22.30 -1.75 13.34
CA ALA A 144 22.15 -2.83 12.36
C ALA A 144 21.59 -2.31 11.03
N TRP A 145 20.51 -1.53 11.06
CA TRP A 145 19.91 -0.94 9.85
C TRP A 145 20.91 -0.12 9.03
N TYR A 146 21.78 0.64 9.69
CA TYR A 146 22.82 1.41 9.03
C TYR A 146 23.85 0.51 8.33
N PHE A 147 24.31 -0.56 8.99
CA PHE A 147 25.28 -1.49 8.42
C PHE A 147 24.69 -2.44 7.38
N ASP A 148 23.37 -2.64 7.38
CA ASP A 148 22.63 -3.36 6.33
C ASP A 148 22.44 -2.49 5.05
N ASN A 149 23.19 -1.39 4.97
CA ASN A 149 23.58 -0.48 3.86
C ASN A 149 23.71 -0.97 2.43
N ASP A 150 23.43 -2.23 2.15
CA ASP A 150 24.06 -2.97 1.07
C ASP A 150 23.02 -3.37 0.01
N LEU A 151 23.11 -2.70 -1.14
CA LEU A 151 22.23 -2.97 -2.27
C LEU A 151 22.44 -4.36 -2.84
N ASP A 152 23.69 -4.85 -2.90
CA ASP A 152 23.98 -6.17 -3.42
C ASP A 152 23.44 -7.23 -2.48
N HIS A 153 23.59 -7.06 -1.16
CA HIS A 153 22.95 -7.93 -0.19
C HIS A 153 21.43 -7.92 -0.31
N TYR A 154 20.79 -6.74 -0.42
CA TYR A 154 19.35 -6.64 -0.64
C TYR A 154 18.91 -7.33 -1.94
N LEU A 155 19.66 -7.14 -3.03
CA LEU A 155 19.36 -7.76 -4.31
C LEU A 155 19.57 -9.28 -4.24
N GLU A 156 20.60 -9.75 -3.54
CA GLU A 156 20.81 -11.17 -3.26
C GLU A 156 19.71 -11.75 -2.38
N GLU A 157 19.24 -11.04 -1.36
CA GLU A 157 18.11 -11.47 -0.54
C GLU A 157 16.81 -11.47 -1.33
N MET A 158 16.63 -10.50 -2.21
CA MET A 158 15.46 -10.45 -3.08
C MET A 158 15.52 -11.50 -4.19
N GLU A 159 16.70 -11.76 -4.73
CA GLU A 159 16.95 -12.83 -5.66
C GLU A 159 16.87 -14.19 -4.97
N ARG A 160 17.32 -14.34 -3.73
CA ARG A 160 17.12 -15.54 -2.91
C ARG A 160 15.67 -15.72 -2.52
N ALA A 161 14.93 -14.67 -2.18
CA ALA A 161 13.49 -14.77 -1.98
C ALA A 161 12.79 -15.19 -3.27
N TYR A 162 13.26 -14.69 -4.41
CA TYR A 162 12.78 -15.06 -5.74
C TYR A 162 13.19 -16.49 -6.16
N GLN A 163 14.38 -16.95 -5.76
CA GLN A 163 14.94 -18.29 -6.05
C GLN A 163 14.46 -19.35 -5.03
N LEU A 164 14.20 -18.98 -3.77
CA LEU A 164 13.50 -19.79 -2.77
C LEU A 164 12.00 -19.92 -3.08
N GLU A 165 11.49 -19.08 -3.99
CA GLU A 165 10.21 -19.25 -4.67
C GLU A 165 10.28 -20.20 -5.89
N GLU A 166 11.35 -20.99 -6.09
CA GLU A 166 11.33 -22.21 -6.92
C GLU A 166 10.79 -23.41 -6.11
N SER A 167 9.52 -23.29 -5.72
CA SER A 167 8.61 -24.43 -5.80
C SER A 167 7.83 -24.25 -7.10
N ASP A 168 8.08 -25.11 -8.09
CA ASP A 168 7.46 -25.15 -9.43
C ASP A 168 5.94 -25.37 -9.43
N ALA A 169 5.29 -25.38 -8.27
CA ALA A 169 3.87 -25.63 -8.14
C ALA A 169 3.16 -24.46 -7.44
N LEU A 170 1.99 -24.10 -7.96
CA LEU A 170 0.99 -23.37 -7.20
C LEU A 170 0.67 -24.22 -5.96
N ASP A 171 1.10 -23.76 -4.79
CA ASP A 171 0.90 -24.49 -3.54
C ASP A 171 -0.54 -24.36 -3.09
N VAL A 172 -1.24 -25.49 -3.03
CA VAL A 172 -2.65 -25.56 -2.66
C VAL A 172 -2.77 -26.53 -1.50
N ASP A 173 -3.31 -26.08 -0.37
CA ASP A 173 -3.49 -26.94 0.81
C ASP A 173 -4.40 -28.14 0.48
N PRO A 174 -3.86 -29.37 0.39
CA PRO A 174 -4.61 -30.53 -0.04
C PRO A 174 -5.64 -30.96 1.01
N ASN A 175 -5.44 -30.60 2.29
CA ASN A 175 -6.41 -30.88 3.34
C ASN A 175 -7.64 -29.99 3.18
N PHE A 176 -7.44 -28.71 2.86
CA PHE A 176 -8.56 -27.80 2.64
C PHE A 176 -9.35 -28.20 1.38
N VAL A 177 -8.66 -28.57 0.29
CA VAL A 177 -9.29 -29.11 -0.93
C VAL A 177 -10.12 -30.35 -0.63
N ARG A 178 -9.58 -31.31 0.14
CA ARG A 178 -10.32 -32.51 0.55
C ARG A 178 -11.61 -32.18 1.30
N LEU A 179 -11.53 -31.26 2.28
CA LEU A 179 -12.69 -30.87 3.08
C LEU A 179 -13.76 -30.12 2.27
N LEU A 180 -13.36 -29.42 1.20
CA LEU A 180 -14.28 -28.79 0.24
C LEU A 180 -14.99 -29.83 -0.63
N ASN A 181 -14.24 -30.78 -1.16
CA ASN A 181 -14.78 -31.87 -1.99
C ASN A 181 -15.82 -32.70 -1.23
N GLU A 182 -15.58 -33.00 0.05
CA GLU A 182 -16.55 -33.70 0.92
C GLU A 182 -17.89 -32.96 1.08
N ARG A 183 -17.92 -31.64 0.82
CA ARG A 183 -19.11 -30.79 0.95
C ARG A 183 -19.81 -30.49 -0.37
N ASN A 184 -19.25 -30.92 -1.51
CA ASN A 184 -19.82 -30.73 -2.85
C ASN A 184 -20.21 -29.26 -3.12
N VAL A 185 -19.30 -28.34 -2.81
CA VAL A 185 -19.51 -26.89 -2.95
C VAL A 185 -19.30 -26.49 -4.40
N LYS A 186 -20.20 -25.67 -4.95
CA LYS A 186 -19.99 -25.09 -6.29
C LYS A 186 -18.92 -23.99 -6.28
N ALA A 187 -18.19 -23.88 -7.38
CA ALA A 187 -17.25 -22.79 -7.63
C ALA A 187 -17.88 -21.41 -7.33
N PRO A 188 -17.30 -20.60 -6.42
CA PRO A 188 -17.80 -19.26 -6.16
C PRO A 188 -17.63 -18.32 -7.35
N ILE A 189 -18.40 -17.23 -7.35
CA ILE A 189 -18.38 -16.21 -8.41
C ILE A 189 -16.96 -15.66 -8.62
N ALA A 190 -16.22 -15.43 -7.53
CA ALA A 190 -14.83 -14.97 -7.58
C ALA A 190 -13.92 -15.89 -8.41
N VAL A 191 -14.06 -17.22 -8.29
CA VAL A 191 -13.22 -18.20 -9.02
C VAL A 191 -13.52 -18.16 -10.52
N ASN A 192 -14.80 -18.13 -10.88
CA ASN A 192 -15.23 -18.07 -12.28
C ASN A 192 -14.84 -16.73 -12.93
N ALA A 193 -15.02 -15.63 -12.19
CA ALA A 193 -14.66 -14.30 -12.66
C ALA A 193 -13.15 -14.13 -12.81
N PHE A 194 -12.35 -14.65 -11.88
CA PHE A 194 -10.89 -14.63 -12.00
C PHE A 194 -10.40 -15.50 -13.16
N THR A 195 -11.00 -16.66 -13.37
CA THR A 195 -10.69 -17.52 -14.53
C THR A 195 -10.99 -16.79 -15.85
N SER A 196 -12.16 -16.14 -15.96
CA SER A 196 -12.54 -15.35 -17.14
C SER A 196 -11.63 -14.14 -17.38
N PHE A 197 -11.17 -13.50 -16.29
CA PHE A 197 -10.17 -12.44 -16.34
C PHE A 197 -8.85 -12.93 -16.96
N LEU A 198 -8.34 -14.08 -16.49
CA LEU A 198 -7.10 -14.68 -17.01
C LEU A 198 -7.25 -15.11 -18.48
N GLU A 199 -8.39 -15.70 -18.85
CA GLU A 199 -8.69 -16.07 -20.23
C GLU A 199 -8.71 -14.85 -21.16
N LYS A 200 -9.29 -13.72 -20.72
CA LYS A 200 -9.28 -12.47 -21.49
C LYS A 200 -7.84 -11.97 -21.72
N ILE A 201 -6.98 -11.99 -20.70
CA ILE A 201 -5.56 -11.64 -20.86
C ILE A 201 -4.87 -12.56 -21.87
N GLN A 202 -5.11 -13.87 -21.76
CA GLN A 202 -4.51 -14.87 -22.64
C GLN A 202 -4.95 -14.68 -24.10
N GLN A 203 -6.24 -14.41 -24.33
CA GLN A 203 -6.81 -14.13 -25.65
C GLN A 203 -6.24 -12.84 -26.26
N GLU A 204 -6.10 -11.77 -25.46
CA GLU A 204 -5.54 -10.48 -25.90
C GLU A 204 -4.00 -10.49 -25.97
N LYS A 205 -3.35 -11.59 -25.57
CA LYS A 205 -1.90 -11.77 -25.37
C LYS A 205 -1.27 -10.89 -24.29
N TYR A 206 -1.87 -9.75 -23.98
CA TYR A 206 -1.51 -8.89 -22.86
C TYR A 206 -2.66 -7.94 -22.50
N ALA A 207 -2.73 -7.48 -21.25
CA ALA A 207 -3.56 -6.33 -20.89
C ALA A 207 -2.74 -5.03 -20.91
N LYS A 208 -3.34 -3.95 -21.43
CA LYS A 208 -2.69 -2.62 -21.44
C LYS A 208 -2.73 -2.00 -20.04
N LEU A 209 -1.59 -1.48 -19.60
CA LEU A 209 -1.45 -0.76 -18.33
C LEU A 209 -1.40 0.76 -18.54
N THR A 210 -1.82 1.50 -17.51
CA THR A 210 -1.71 2.96 -17.46
C THR A 210 -0.28 3.38 -17.11
N SER A 211 0.24 4.44 -17.74
CA SER A 211 1.63 4.87 -17.55
C SER A 211 1.96 5.33 -16.13
N GLY A 212 0.96 5.79 -15.36
CA GLY A 212 1.13 6.28 -14.00
C GLY A 212 1.18 5.14 -12.97
N ARG A 213 0.01 4.58 -12.64
CA ARG A 213 -0.12 3.56 -11.58
C ARG A 213 0.11 2.12 -12.05
N GLN A 214 0.40 1.91 -13.33
CA GLN A 214 0.50 0.58 -13.93
C GLN A 214 -0.75 -0.29 -13.73
N ASN A 215 -1.92 0.32 -13.51
CA ASN A 215 -3.20 -0.40 -13.44
C ASN A 215 -3.69 -0.76 -14.85
N ILE A 216 -4.44 -1.85 -14.96
CA ILE A 216 -5.15 -2.22 -16.18
C ILE A 216 -6.20 -1.14 -16.50
N THR A 217 -6.35 -0.83 -17.79
CA THR A 217 -7.25 0.24 -18.23
C THR A 217 -8.71 0.02 -17.82
N ARG A 218 -9.43 1.12 -17.57
CA ARG A 218 -10.88 1.09 -17.26
C ARG A 218 -11.70 0.33 -18.30
N LYS A 219 -11.37 0.53 -19.59
CA LYS A 219 -12.06 -0.13 -20.71
C LYS A 219 -12.03 -1.65 -20.58
N PHE A 220 -10.86 -2.23 -20.28
CA PHE A 220 -10.72 -3.67 -20.11
C PHE A 220 -11.64 -4.18 -18.99
N TRP A 221 -11.66 -3.49 -17.85
CA TRP A 221 -12.48 -3.90 -16.71
C TRP A 221 -13.98 -3.74 -16.97
N GLN A 222 -14.41 -2.69 -17.70
CA GLN A 222 -15.81 -2.51 -18.08
C GLN A 222 -16.29 -3.62 -19.02
N GLU A 223 -15.45 -4.03 -19.98
CA GLU A 223 -15.78 -5.15 -20.87
C GLU A 223 -15.92 -6.47 -20.08
N LEU A 224 -15.03 -6.72 -19.12
CA LEU A 224 -15.10 -7.90 -18.27
C LEU A 224 -16.33 -7.88 -17.36
N ASP A 225 -16.62 -6.75 -16.71
CA ASP A 225 -17.78 -6.55 -15.84
C ASP A 225 -19.10 -6.83 -16.58
N HIS A 226 -19.22 -6.30 -17.81
CA HIS A 226 -20.38 -6.54 -18.67
C HIS A 226 -20.46 -8.00 -19.14
N ALA A 227 -19.34 -8.62 -19.52
CA ALA A 227 -19.32 -10.00 -19.98
C ALA A 227 -19.75 -11.01 -18.89
N LEU A 228 -19.47 -10.67 -17.62
CA LEU A 228 -19.77 -11.51 -16.46
C LEU A 228 -21.04 -11.12 -15.71
N ASP A 229 -21.72 -10.04 -16.13
CA ASP A 229 -22.91 -9.49 -15.47
C ASP A 229 -22.71 -9.24 -13.95
N LEU A 230 -21.54 -8.73 -13.57
CA LEU A 230 -21.20 -8.48 -12.16
C LEU A 230 -21.77 -7.15 -11.63
N GLY A 231 -22.00 -6.18 -12.51
CA GLY A 231 -22.58 -4.87 -12.15
C GLY A 231 -21.69 -4.02 -11.24
N LEU A 232 -20.36 -4.21 -11.27
CA LEU A 232 -19.42 -3.53 -10.40
C LEU A 232 -19.12 -2.09 -10.84
N PHE A 233 -19.22 -1.79 -12.15
CA PHE A 233 -19.07 -0.42 -12.67
C PHE A 233 -20.34 0.41 -12.48
N THR A 234 -20.64 0.76 -11.23
CA THR A 234 -21.80 1.60 -10.89
C THR A 234 -21.68 3.05 -11.36
N LYS A 235 -20.45 3.53 -11.63
CA LYS A 235 -20.19 4.89 -12.14
C LYS A 235 -19.09 4.86 -13.23
N PRO A 236 -19.18 5.71 -14.27
CA PRO A 236 -18.18 5.75 -15.34
C PRO A 236 -16.76 6.17 -14.89
N THR A 237 -16.65 6.76 -13.70
CA THR A 237 -15.39 7.31 -13.16
C THR A 237 -14.58 6.32 -12.33
N LEU A 238 -15.13 5.15 -11.97
CA LEU A 238 -14.43 4.15 -11.17
C LEU A 238 -13.20 3.63 -11.92
N ASN A 239 -12.11 3.40 -11.19
CA ASN A 239 -10.91 2.75 -11.69
C ASN A 239 -10.72 1.39 -11.02
N GLN A 240 -9.72 0.62 -11.46
CA GLN A 240 -9.41 -0.70 -10.91
C GLN A 240 -9.37 -0.71 -9.37
N GLU A 241 -8.60 0.21 -8.77
CA GLU A 241 -8.47 0.33 -7.31
C GLU A 241 -9.79 0.65 -6.58
N ASP A 242 -10.75 1.29 -7.25
CA ASP A 242 -12.03 1.62 -6.64
C ASP A 242 -12.95 0.39 -6.52
N ILE A 243 -12.64 -0.70 -7.23
CA ILE A 243 -13.40 -1.96 -7.26
C ILE A 243 -12.52 -3.07 -6.68
N GLY A 244 -12.74 -3.39 -5.39
CA GLY A 244 -11.89 -4.31 -4.62
C GLY A 244 -11.66 -5.66 -5.31
N LEU A 245 -12.69 -6.25 -5.91
CA LEU A 245 -12.57 -7.54 -6.62
C LEU A 245 -11.60 -7.49 -7.81
N PHE A 246 -11.70 -6.46 -8.66
CA PHE A 246 -10.80 -6.31 -9.81
C PHE A 246 -9.37 -5.96 -9.40
N HIS A 247 -9.22 -5.12 -8.37
CA HIS A 247 -7.88 -4.84 -7.86
C HIS A 247 -7.26 -6.08 -7.22
N PHE A 248 -8.03 -6.87 -6.47
CA PHE A 248 -7.61 -8.15 -5.94
C PHE A 248 -7.17 -9.11 -7.04
N PHE A 249 -7.94 -9.26 -8.13
CA PHE A 249 -7.54 -10.09 -9.27
C PHE A 249 -6.18 -9.68 -9.82
N TYR A 250 -5.96 -8.37 -10.00
CA TYR A 250 -4.69 -7.83 -10.46
C TYR A 250 -3.52 -8.14 -9.52
N VAL A 251 -3.68 -7.96 -8.19
CA VAL A 251 -2.56 -8.20 -7.27
C VAL A 251 -2.34 -9.69 -7.01
N ALA A 252 -3.41 -10.49 -6.96
CA ALA A 252 -3.35 -11.93 -6.76
C ALA A 252 -2.63 -12.63 -7.92
N GLY A 253 -2.88 -12.24 -9.16
CA GLY A 253 -2.20 -12.88 -10.29
C GLY A 253 -0.75 -12.45 -10.46
N ILE A 254 -0.34 -11.25 -10.02
CA ILE A 254 1.09 -10.88 -9.90
C ILE A 254 1.75 -11.76 -8.83
N HIS A 255 1.12 -11.86 -7.66
CA HIS A 255 1.60 -12.64 -6.52
C HIS A 255 1.77 -14.12 -6.88
N LEU A 256 0.80 -14.69 -7.58
CA LEU A 256 0.84 -16.06 -8.11
C LEU A 256 1.69 -16.20 -9.38
N ARG A 257 2.37 -15.12 -9.81
CA ARG A 257 3.23 -15.08 -11.00
C ARG A 257 2.52 -15.49 -12.29
N LEU A 258 1.20 -15.43 -12.37
CA LEU A 258 0.39 -15.80 -13.55
C LEU A 258 0.60 -14.84 -14.73
N TYR A 259 1.05 -13.62 -14.42
CA TYR A 259 1.44 -12.61 -15.39
C TYR A 259 2.51 -11.71 -14.80
N ARG A 260 3.24 -11.02 -15.68
CA ARG A 260 4.29 -10.07 -15.32
C ARG A 260 4.08 -8.73 -16.01
N ILE A 261 4.57 -7.67 -15.37
CA ILE A 261 4.56 -6.33 -15.95
C ILE A 261 5.80 -6.18 -16.83
N LYS A 262 5.60 -5.79 -18.09
CA LYS A 262 6.67 -5.48 -19.05
C LYS A 262 6.38 -4.16 -19.76
N GLY A 263 6.98 -3.07 -19.25
CA GLY A 263 6.60 -1.72 -19.66
C GLY A 263 5.13 -1.47 -19.32
N ASN A 264 4.33 -0.95 -20.26
CA ASN A 264 2.90 -0.70 -20.06
C ASN A 264 2.01 -1.90 -20.45
N ARG A 265 2.49 -3.12 -20.23
CA ARG A 265 1.77 -4.36 -20.58
C ARG A 265 1.83 -5.36 -19.42
N LEU A 266 0.72 -6.05 -19.22
CA LEU A 266 0.60 -7.20 -18.35
C LEU A 266 0.59 -8.46 -19.23
N GLU A 267 1.68 -9.21 -19.25
CA GLU A 267 1.88 -10.36 -20.13
C GLU A 267 1.73 -11.68 -19.33
N PRO A 268 1.00 -12.69 -19.84
CA PRO A 268 0.87 -13.97 -19.17
C PRO A 268 2.21 -14.71 -19.09
N THR A 269 2.39 -15.53 -18.06
CA THR A 269 3.56 -16.41 -17.88
C THR A 269 3.17 -17.88 -18.12
N GLU A 270 4.13 -18.79 -17.96
CA GLU A 270 3.86 -20.23 -17.98
C GLU A 270 3.00 -20.72 -16.79
N PHE A 271 3.04 -20.02 -15.65
CA PHE A 271 2.25 -20.33 -14.45
C PHE A 271 0.74 -20.18 -14.68
N LEU A 272 0.32 -19.34 -15.63
CA LEU A 272 -1.09 -19.24 -16.02
C LEU A 272 -1.65 -20.59 -16.50
N ASN A 273 -0.86 -21.36 -17.26
CA ASN A 273 -1.26 -22.68 -17.73
C ASN A 273 -1.36 -23.70 -16.59
N ALA A 274 -0.50 -23.59 -15.57
CA ALA A 274 -0.58 -24.41 -14.37
C ALA A 274 -1.88 -24.11 -13.60
N TYR A 275 -2.20 -22.83 -13.41
CA TYR A 275 -3.44 -22.39 -12.76
C TYR A 275 -4.70 -22.88 -13.49
N GLN A 276 -4.69 -22.83 -14.82
CA GLN A 276 -5.83 -23.28 -15.63
C GLN A 276 -6.13 -24.78 -15.48
N LYS A 277 -5.13 -25.60 -15.13
CA LYS A 277 -5.30 -27.04 -14.89
C LYS A 277 -5.89 -27.38 -13.53
N LEU A 278 -5.89 -26.43 -12.59
CA LEU A 278 -6.49 -26.64 -11.28
C LEU A 278 -8.00 -26.81 -11.38
N THR A 279 -8.53 -27.66 -10.51
CA THR A 279 -9.97 -27.76 -10.22
C THR A 279 -10.50 -26.46 -9.61
N ASP A 280 -11.82 -26.26 -9.62
CA ASP A 280 -12.40 -25.04 -9.06
C ASP A 280 -12.22 -24.97 -7.54
N GLU A 281 -12.18 -26.11 -6.86
CA GLU A 281 -11.87 -26.23 -5.44
C GLU A 281 -10.42 -25.84 -5.14
N GLU A 282 -9.46 -26.30 -5.96
CA GLU A 282 -8.05 -25.90 -5.82
C GLU A 282 -7.86 -24.40 -6.08
N LYS A 283 -8.51 -23.85 -7.12
CA LYS A 283 -8.52 -22.42 -7.40
C LYS A 283 -9.11 -21.61 -6.25
N PHE A 284 -10.21 -22.10 -5.66
CA PHE A 284 -10.82 -21.47 -4.49
C PHE A 284 -9.83 -21.42 -3.31
N VAL A 285 -9.23 -22.57 -2.95
CA VAL A 285 -8.28 -22.66 -1.83
C VAL A 285 -7.10 -21.74 -2.07
N LEU A 286 -6.50 -21.79 -3.26
CA LEU A 286 -5.36 -20.95 -3.64
C LEU A 286 -5.70 -19.46 -3.52
N LEU A 287 -6.81 -19.02 -4.12
CA LEU A 287 -7.18 -17.61 -4.08
C LEU A 287 -7.57 -17.14 -2.67
N MET A 288 -8.21 -18.00 -1.88
CA MET A 288 -8.50 -17.69 -0.48
C MET A 288 -7.24 -17.58 0.35
N ASP A 289 -6.27 -18.47 0.14
CA ASP A 289 -4.98 -18.42 0.82
C ASP A 289 -4.19 -17.17 0.42
N VAL A 290 -4.20 -16.80 -0.86
CA VAL A 290 -3.63 -15.54 -1.36
C VAL A 290 -4.28 -14.33 -0.69
N LEU A 291 -5.61 -14.26 -0.65
CA LEU A 291 -6.33 -13.15 -0.01
C LEU A 291 -6.08 -13.08 1.49
N TRP A 292 -6.04 -14.23 2.17
CA TRP A 292 -6.12 -14.32 3.62
C TRP A 292 -4.77 -14.51 4.31
N ASN A 293 -3.78 -15.12 3.67
CA ASN A 293 -2.50 -15.45 4.30
C ASN A 293 -1.30 -14.86 3.56
N GLN A 294 -1.31 -14.80 2.24
CA GLN A 294 -0.10 -14.44 1.48
C GLN A 294 -0.02 -12.94 1.13
N LEU A 295 -1.15 -12.29 0.85
CA LEU A 295 -1.17 -10.86 0.56
C LEU A 295 -1.42 -10.03 1.81
N SER A 296 -0.65 -8.95 1.97
CA SER A 296 -1.07 -7.85 2.83
C SER A 296 -2.33 -7.22 2.28
N TRP A 297 -3.36 -7.03 3.12
CA TRP A 297 -4.57 -6.32 2.69
C TRP A 297 -4.27 -4.86 2.29
N LYS A 298 -3.11 -4.27 2.64
CA LYS A 298 -2.61 -2.98 2.10
C LYS A 298 -2.58 -3.00 0.57
N LYS A 299 -2.15 -4.11 -0.04
CA LYS A 299 -2.00 -4.22 -1.50
C LYS A 299 -3.35 -4.24 -2.22
N VAL A 300 -4.45 -4.48 -1.51
CA VAL A 300 -5.80 -4.50 -2.09
C VAL A 300 -6.47 -3.10 -2.06
N GLN A 301 -5.85 -2.12 -1.40
CA GLN A 301 -6.41 -0.77 -1.20
C GLN A 301 -5.94 0.26 -2.25
N PRO A 302 -6.74 1.30 -2.55
CA PRO A 302 -6.29 2.41 -3.39
C PRO A 302 -5.08 3.13 -2.79
N SER A 303 -4.11 3.49 -3.64
CA SER A 303 -2.80 4.04 -3.23
C SER A 303 -2.84 5.36 -2.45
N ASN A 304 -3.99 6.05 -2.41
CA ASN A 304 -4.14 7.43 -1.93
C ASN A 304 -5.12 7.59 -0.75
N ARG A 305 -5.52 6.51 -0.06
CA ARG A 305 -6.44 6.62 1.08
C ARG A 305 -5.71 6.25 2.37
N GLY A 306 -5.51 7.25 3.23
CA GLY A 306 -4.85 7.09 4.53
C GLY A 306 -5.56 6.10 5.46
N GLY A 307 -4.75 5.44 6.27
CA GLY A 307 -5.11 4.51 7.34
C GLY A 307 -3.79 3.91 7.87
N ARG A 308 -3.65 3.74 9.20
CA ARG A 308 -2.46 3.08 9.77
C ARG A 308 -2.53 1.60 9.45
N VAL A 309 -1.47 1.07 8.84
CA VAL A 309 -1.50 -0.08 7.94
C VAL A 309 -1.19 -1.39 8.66
N GLU A 310 -0.54 -1.31 9.82
CA GLU A 310 0.08 -2.45 10.49
C GLU A 310 -0.94 -3.35 11.24
N PHE A 311 -2.17 -2.88 11.48
CA PHE A 311 -3.07 -3.53 12.45
C PHE A 311 -4.02 -4.59 11.93
N THR A 312 -4.60 -4.41 10.75
CA THR A 312 -5.67 -5.32 10.32
C THR A 312 -5.15 -6.70 9.96
N GLN A 313 -3.91 -6.77 9.48
CA GLN A 313 -3.22 -8.01 9.15
C GLN A 313 -3.14 -8.96 10.36
N SER A 314 -2.68 -8.46 11.50
CA SER A 314 -2.56 -9.24 12.74
C SER A 314 -3.92 -9.60 13.36
N LYS A 315 -5.01 -8.93 12.96
CA LYS A 315 -6.37 -9.21 13.44
C LYS A 315 -7.13 -10.24 12.60
N ARG A 316 -6.57 -10.77 11.50
CA ARG A 316 -7.26 -11.75 10.63
C ARG A 316 -7.81 -12.95 11.42
N ALA A 317 -6.99 -13.56 12.27
CA ALA A 317 -7.43 -14.68 13.11
C ALA A 317 -8.62 -14.31 14.02
N ASN A 318 -8.59 -13.12 14.62
CA ASN A 318 -9.70 -12.62 15.45
C ASN A 318 -10.96 -12.33 14.63
N ILE A 319 -10.80 -11.80 13.41
CA ILE A 319 -11.91 -11.56 12.48
C ILE A 319 -12.56 -12.89 12.09
N ALA A 320 -11.76 -13.90 11.72
CA ALA A 320 -12.27 -15.24 11.45
C ALA A 320 -12.94 -15.88 12.67
N GLU A 321 -12.37 -15.70 13.87
CA GLU A 321 -12.96 -16.22 15.10
C GLU A 321 -14.35 -15.61 15.36
N VAL A 322 -14.47 -14.28 15.26
CA VAL A 322 -15.77 -13.59 15.41
C VAL A 322 -16.77 -14.05 14.35
N LEU A 323 -16.38 -14.09 13.08
CA LEU A 323 -17.24 -14.55 11.99
C LEU A 323 -17.64 -16.03 12.17
N SER A 324 -16.77 -16.85 12.75
CA SER A 324 -17.07 -18.27 13.04
C SER A 324 -18.11 -18.49 14.14
N GLN A 325 -18.49 -17.42 14.86
CA GLN A 325 -19.54 -17.45 15.89
C GLN A 325 -20.90 -16.98 15.35
N PHE A 326 -20.98 -16.51 14.11
CA PHE A 326 -22.24 -16.02 13.55
C PHE A 326 -23.22 -17.19 13.34
N PRO A 327 -24.49 -17.03 13.73
CA PRO A 327 -25.53 -18.00 13.42
C PRO A 327 -25.76 -18.07 11.90
N VAL A 328 -25.81 -19.29 11.37
CA VAL A 328 -26.03 -19.56 9.94
C VAL A 328 -27.36 -18.96 9.48
N ASP A 329 -27.31 -18.29 8.33
CA ASP A 329 -28.43 -17.69 7.61
C ASP A 329 -29.25 -16.65 8.40
N LYS A 330 -28.77 -16.22 9.56
CA LYS A 330 -29.34 -15.12 10.33
C LYS A 330 -28.64 -13.83 9.98
N GLU A 331 -29.43 -12.79 9.74
CA GLU A 331 -28.94 -11.44 9.53
C GLU A 331 -28.43 -10.84 10.85
N ILE A 332 -27.19 -10.35 10.85
CA ILE A 332 -26.52 -9.71 11.98
C ILE A 332 -26.20 -8.26 11.62
N LYS A 333 -26.75 -7.31 12.37
CA LYS A 333 -26.54 -5.87 12.23
C LYS A 333 -25.20 -5.46 12.82
N LEU A 334 -24.35 -4.82 12.02
CA LEU A 334 -22.98 -4.49 12.42
C LEU A 334 -22.89 -3.53 13.62
N ARG A 335 -23.88 -2.66 13.79
CA ARG A 335 -23.86 -1.60 14.82
C ARG A 335 -24.85 -1.82 15.97
N GLU A 336 -25.61 -2.91 15.94
CA GLU A 336 -26.68 -3.19 16.91
C GLU A 336 -26.49 -4.54 17.58
N ASP A 337 -26.19 -5.58 16.80
CA ASP A 337 -26.01 -6.92 17.34
C ASP A 337 -24.62 -7.09 17.95
N ARG A 338 -24.55 -7.81 19.08
CA ARG A 338 -23.29 -8.06 19.82
C ARG A 338 -22.16 -8.57 18.92
N LEU A 339 -22.44 -9.57 18.08
CA LEU A 339 -21.45 -10.15 17.17
C LEU A 339 -21.05 -9.19 16.05
N GLY A 340 -21.99 -8.37 15.57
CA GLY A 340 -21.72 -7.30 14.61
C GLY A 340 -20.79 -6.24 15.19
N VAL A 341 -21.07 -5.78 16.42
CA VAL A 341 -20.22 -4.81 17.13
C VAL A 341 -18.84 -5.39 17.42
N MET A 342 -18.76 -6.67 17.81
CA MET A 342 -17.48 -7.36 17.99
C MET A 342 -16.66 -7.38 16.69
N LEU A 343 -17.30 -7.68 15.57
CA LEU A 343 -16.65 -7.69 14.26
C LEU A 343 -16.12 -6.30 13.90
N VAL A 344 -16.97 -5.27 14.04
CA VAL A 344 -16.57 -3.87 13.85
C VAL A 344 -15.33 -3.56 14.69
N ASN A 345 -15.31 -3.90 15.97
CA ASN A 345 -14.17 -3.64 16.85
C ASN A 345 -12.88 -4.36 16.43
N GLN A 346 -12.96 -5.56 15.84
CA GLN A 346 -11.76 -6.25 15.33
C GLN A 346 -11.24 -5.62 14.04
N THR A 347 -12.13 -5.04 13.24
CA THR A 347 -11.82 -4.50 11.91
C THR A 347 -11.56 -2.98 11.89
N PHE A 348 -12.05 -2.24 12.87
CA PHE A 348 -12.08 -0.78 12.89
C PHE A 348 -10.99 -0.23 13.81
N GLN A 349 -9.97 0.41 13.23
CA GLN A 349 -8.85 1.00 13.98
C GLN A 349 -8.49 2.39 13.45
N GLY A 350 -9.37 3.37 13.70
CA GLY A 350 -9.15 4.76 13.34
C GLY A 350 -10.35 5.37 12.62
N ILE A 351 -10.11 6.01 11.47
CA ILE A 351 -11.11 6.86 10.79
C ILE A 351 -11.69 6.19 9.53
N THR A 352 -11.13 5.05 9.06
CA THR A 352 -11.47 4.45 7.76
C THR A 352 -11.89 2.99 7.84
N ASP A 353 -13.04 2.70 7.24
CA ASP A 353 -13.75 1.42 7.23
C ASP A 353 -13.22 0.45 6.15
N TYR A 354 -11.89 0.32 6.03
CA TYR A 354 -11.23 -0.28 4.87
C TYR A 354 -11.65 -1.74 4.63
N VAL A 355 -11.65 -2.56 5.69
CA VAL A 355 -12.01 -3.98 5.61
C VAL A 355 -13.42 -4.14 5.05
N PHE A 356 -14.37 -3.39 5.59
CA PHE A 356 -15.75 -3.43 5.14
C PHE A 356 -15.94 -2.88 3.74
N LYS A 357 -15.11 -1.92 3.31
CA LYS A 357 -15.24 -1.32 1.98
C LYS A 357 -14.62 -2.15 0.86
N TYR A 358 -13.51 -2.84 1.09
CA TYR A 358 -12.76 -3.51 0.02
C TYR A 358 -12.60 -5.01 0.24
N ILE A 359 -12.37 -5.45 1.48
CA ILE A 359 -12.08 -6.86 1.78
C ILE A 359 -13.37 -7.69 1.91
N MET A 360 -14.35 -7.22 2.67
CA MET A 360 -15.62 -7.93 2.86
C MET A 360 -16.39 -8.13 1.55
N PRO A 361 -16.47 -7.15 0.62
CA PRO A 361 -17.10 -7.38 -0.67
C PRO A 361 -16.41 -8.47 -1.48
N ILE A 362 -15.07 -8.55 -1.44
CA ILE A 362 -14.34 -9.65 -2.11
C ILE A 362 -14.80 -11.00 -1.53
N MET A 363 -14.87 -11.11 -0.20
CA MET A 363 -15.32 -12.33 0.50
C MET A 363 -16.77 -12.72 0.19
N GLU A 364 -17.65 -11.75 -0.05
CA GLU A 364 -19.00 -12.01 -0.55
C GLU A 364 -18.97 -12.67 -1.95
N TYR A 365 -18.08 -12.25 -2.84
CA TYR A 365 -17.87 -12.92 -4.15
C TYR A 365 -17.25 -14.32 -4.04
N PHE A 366 -16.54 -14.61 -2.95
CA PHE A 366 -16.14 -15.97 -2.57
C PHE A 366 -17.31 -16.79 -1.99
N GLY A 367 -18.50 -16.21 -1.88
CA GLY A 367 -19.71 -16.90 -1.43
C GLY A 367 -19.76 -17.15 0.07
N LEU A 368 -18.94 -16.46 0.86
CA LEU A 368 -18.84 -16.71 2.31
C LEU A 368 -20.04 -16.15 3.09
N PHE A 369 -20.61 -15.05 2.63
CA PHE A 369 -21.74 -14.38 3.26
C PHE A 369 -22.43 -13.44 2.27
N GLN A 370 -23.57 -12.92 2.68
CA GLN A 370 -24.26 -11.82 1.99
C GLN A 370 -24.13 -10.54 2.81
N LEU A 371 -23.80 -9.46 2.13
CA LEU A 371 -23.74 -8.11 2.69
C LEU A 371 -25.01 -7.36 2.33
N LYS A 372 -25.55 -6.63 3.30
CA LYS A 372 -26.56 -5.60 3.04
C LYS A 372 -25.92 -4.25 3.19
N LEU A 373 -26.03 -3.42 2.16
CA LEU A 373 -25.46 -2.08 2.15
C LEU A 373 -26.51 -1.05 2.57
N TRP A 374 -26.06 0.00 3.26
CA TRP A 374 -26.84 1.23 3.44
C TRP A 374 -26.20 2.36 2.66
N TYR A 375 -27.03 3.32 2.27
CA TYR A 375 -26.63 4.52 1.54
C TYR A 375 -27.17 5.72 2.28
N THR A 376 -26.34 6.76 2.45
CA THR A 376 -26.81 8.07 2.87
C THR A 376 -26.30 9.12 1.89
N GLU A 377 -27.17 10.07 1.59
CA GLU A 377 -26.85 11.25 0.81
C GLU A 377 -26.75 12.42 1.80
N ASP A 378 -25.57 13.02 1.88
CA ASP A 378 -25.37 14.31 2.56
C ASP A 378 -25.04 15.34 1.48
N ASP A 379 -25.31 16.63 1.70
CA ASP A 379 -25.41 17.71 0.69
C ASP A 379 -24.24 17.84 -0.32
N LYS A 380 -23.15 17.08 -0.15
CA LYS A 380 -21.98 17.01 -1.04
C LYS A 380 -21.38 15.61 -1.26
N GLN A 381 -21.84 14.53 -0.60
CA GLN A 381 -21.23 13.19 -0.71
C GLN A 381 -22.21 12.02 -0.48
N TYR A 382 -22.07 10.97 -1.29
CA TYR A 382 -22.71 9.66 -1.08
C TYR A 382 -21.82 8.80 -0.19
N TYR A 383 -22.30 8.41 1.00
CA TYR A 383 -21.65 7.38 1.81
C TYR A 383 -22.37 6.06 1.63
N MET A 384 -21.57 4.99 1.48
CA MET A 384 -22.02 3.61 1.40
C MET A 384 -21.27 2.82 2.46
N GLY A 385 -21.98 2.02 3.23
CA GLY A 385 -21.40 1.14 4.25
C GLY A 385 -22.18 -0.15 4.37
N ILE A 386 -21.67 -1.09 5.16
CA ILE A 386 -22.35 -2.35 5.44
C ILE A 386 -23.30 -2.15 6.63
N ASP A 387 -24.55 -2.55 6.45
CA ASP A 387 -25.63 -2.52 7.45
C ASP A 387 -25.65 -3.84 8.23
N SER A 388 -25.72 -4.95 7.50
CA SER A 388 -25.78 -6.29 8.07
C SER A 388 -25.02 -7.31 7.24
N ILE A 389 -24.68 -8.41 7.89
CA ILE A 389 -24.01 -9.57 7.30
C ILE A 389 -24.85 -10.81 7.60
N ARG A 390 -24.99 -11.70 6.60
CA ARG A 390 -25.61 -13.01 6.73
C ARG A 390 -24.63 -14.09 6.27
N ILE A 391 -24.06 -14.82 7.23
CA ILE A 391 -23.11 -15.91 6.94
C ILE A 391 -23.89 -17.18 6.62
N ASN A 392 -23.54 -17.84 5.51
CA ASN A 392 -24.12 -19.13 5.15
C ASN A 392 -23.28 -20.29 5.71
N SER A 393 -23.77 -21.52 5.57
CA SER A 393 -23.08 -22.71 6.08
C SER A 393 -21.68 -22.91 5.48
N PHE A 394 -21.47 -22.48 4.23
CA PHE A 394 -20.19 -22.57 3.54
C PHE A 394 -19.17 -21.58 4.12
N GLY A 395 -19.53 -20.30 4.25
CA GLY A 395 -18.66 -19.31 4.87
C GLY A 395 -18.31 -19.63 6.30
N LEU A 396 -19.27 -20.11 7.10
CA LEU A 396 -19.01 -20.57 8.46
C LEU A 396 -17.94 -21.66 8.48
N PHE A 397 -18.02 -22.63 7.57
CA PHE A 397 -17.01 -23.67 7.42
C PHE A 397 -15.63 -23.09 7.04
N VAL A 398 -15.58 -22.16 6.08
CA VAL A 398 -14.34 -21.51 5.63
C VAL A 398 -13.68 -20.73 6.77
N PHE A 399 -14.42 -19.89 7.50
CA PHE A 399 -13.85 -19.15 8.65
C PHE A 399 -13.32 -20.08 9.76
N ASN A 400 -13.93 -21.26 9.92
CA ASN A 400 -13.42 -22.29 10.81
C ASN A 400 -12.12 -22.96 10.33
N GLN A 401 -11.81 -22.93 9.04
CA GLN A 401 -10.49 -23.32 8.53
C GLN A 401 -9.50 -22.16 8.63
N LEU A 402 -9.89 -20.96 8.21
CA LEU A 402 -9.04 -19.77 8.22
C LEU A 402 -8.56 -19.40 9.62
N LYS A 403 -9.32 -19.69 10.67
CA LYS A 403 -8.86 -19.49 12.06
C LYS A 403 -7.78 -20.48 12.51
N LYS A 404 -7.65 -21.62 11.82
CA LYS A 404 -6.66 -22.67 12.12
C LYS A 404 -5.39 -22.52 11.29
N MET A 405 -5.53 -21.96 10.08
CA MET A 405 -4.42 -21.56 9.24
C MET A 405 -3.77 -20.34 9.90
N GLY A 406 -2.66 -20.53 10.60
CA GLY A 406 -1.90 -19.42 11.20
C GLY A 406 -1.55 -18.38 10.13
N ASN A 407 -1.56 -17.09 10.49
CA ASN A 407 -1.22 -16.00 9.59
C ASN A 407 0.25 -16.17 9.14
N GLN A 408 0.49 -16.49 7.87
CA GLN A 408 1.84 -16.75 7.33
C GLN A 408 2.67 -15.48 7.12
N LEU A 409 2.05 -14.30 7.22
CA LEU A 409 2.75 -13.03 7.25
C LEU A 409 3.28 -12.77 8.66
N PRO A 410 4.55 -12.34 8.83
CA PRO A 410 5.17 -12.16 10.13
C PRO A 410 4.29 -11.29 11.06
N GLU A 411 4.10 -11.75 12.30
CA GLU A 411 3.22 -11.13 13.30
C GLU A 411 3.67 -9.74 13.78
N HIS A 412 4.80 -9.22 13.29
CA HIS A 412 5.33 -7.93 13.70
C HIS A 412 5.88 -7.13 12.51
N THR A 413 5.10 -6.15 12.06
CA THR A 413 5.69 -4.82 11.78
C THR A 413 5.58 -4.03 13.07
N PRO A 414 6.70 -3.60 13.70
CA PRO A 414 6.65 -2.72 14.87
C PRO A 414 5.80 -1.51 14.53
N THR A 415 4.88 -1.23 15.43
CA THR A 415 3.98 -0.09 15.30
C THR A 415 4.77 1.13 15.68
N ASP A 416 4.68 2.23 14.92
CA ASP A 416 5.36 3.48 15.29
C ASP A 416 5.08 3.83 16.77
N PRO A 417 5.99 4.48 17.51
CA PRO A 417 5.84 4.75 18.94
C PRO A 417 4.53 5.48 19.31
N MET A 418 3.96 6.28 18.39
CA MET A 418 2.65 6.90 18.58
C MET A 418 1.51 5.88 18.53
N THR A 419 1.67 4.81 17.78
CA THR A 419 0.73 3.71 17.75
C THR A 419 0.81 2.85 19.02
N GLU A 420 2.00 2.56 19.51
CA GLU A 420 2.14 1.82 20.77
C GLU A 420 1.54 2.62 21.94
N LEU A 421 1.78 3.93 21.96
CA LEU A 421 1.13 4.87 22.89
C LEU A 421 -0.40 4.88 22.71
N PHE A 422 -0.90 4.88 21.48
CA PHE A 422 -2.35 4.86 21.19
C PHE A 422 -3.00 3.54 21.63
N MET A 423 -2.33 2.39 21.44
CA MET A 423 -2.82 1.07 21.90
C MET A 423 -2.94 1.01 23.41
N GLN A 424 -1.88 1.45 24.12
CA GLN A 424 -1.89 1.53 25.58
C GLN A 424 -2.99 2.47 26.10
N MET A 425 -3.36 3.50 25.31
CA MET A 425 -4.48 4.38 25.62
C MET A 425 -5.86 3.77 25.30
N THR A 426 -6.01 3.00 24.22
CA THR A 426 -7.30 2.39 23.83
C THR A 426 -7.66 1.15 24.65
N GLU A 427 -6.69 0.30 24.99
CA GLU A 427 -6.91 -0.92 25.81
C GLU A 427 -7.31 -0.58 27.26
N ARG A 428 -6.99 0.63 27.72
CA ARG A 428 -7.36 1.13 29.05
C ARG A 428 -8.66 1.93 29.09
N SER A 429 -9.34 2.11 27.95
CA SER A 429 -10.57 2.89 27.90
C SER A 429 -11.80 1.98 27.91
N THR A 430 -12.29 1.68 29.11
CA THR A 430 -13.75 1.59 29.26
C THR A 430 -14.31 2.94 28.78
N PRO A 431 -15.33 2.98 27.91
CA PRO A 431 -15.88 4.24 27.44
C PRO A 431 -16.34 5.04 28.67
N ILE A 432 -15.67 6.17 28.92
CA ILE A 432 -16.15 7.14 29.90
C ILE A 432 -17.47 7.63 29.34
N ILE A 433 -18.57 7.22 29.96
CA ILE A 433 -19.89 7.80 29.75
C ILE A 433 -19.75 9.27 30.13
N LYS A 434 -19.53 10.15 29.15
CA LYS A 434 -19.66 11.59 29.38
C LYS A 434 -21.13 11.83 29.67
N GLU A 435 -21.45 12.07 30.94
CA GLU A 435 -22.75 12.60 31.31
C GLU A 435 -23.06 13.82 30.42
N ASN A 436 -24.28 13.88 29.87
CA ASN A 436 -24.73 14.97 29.03
C ASN A 436 -24.52 16.30 29.77
N LYS A 437 -23.49 17.06 29.38
CA LYS A 437 -23.26 18.40 29.94
C LYS A 437 -24.41 19.29 29.51
N VAL A 438 -25.17 19.79 30.49
CA VAL A 438 -26.30 20.68 30.24
C VAL A 438 -25.79 21.95 29.53
N GLY A 439 -26.38 22.28 28.37
CA GLY A 439 -25.98 23.42 27.58
C GLY A 439 -26.31 24.73 28.31
N ARG A 440 -25.51 25.78 28.11
CA ARG A 440 -25.72 27.11 28.73
C ARG A 440 -27.16 27.65 28.56
N ASN A 441 -27.82 27.31 27.46
CA ASN A 441 -29.17 27.77 27.14
C ASN A 441 -30.28 26.76 27.50
N ASP A 442 -29.93 25.55 27.95
CA ASP A 442 -30.89 24.51 28.31
C ASP A 442 -31.53 24.80 29.68
N PRO A 443 -32.70 24.22 29.97
CA PRO A 443 -33.31 24.31 31.30
C PRO A 443 -32.35 23.84 32.39
N CYS A 444 -32.24 24.62 33.46
CA CYS A 444 -31.34 24.32 34.56
C CYS A 444 -31.83 23.06 35.30
N PRO A 445 -30.96 22.05 35.54
CA PRO A 445 -31.36 20.79 36.15
C PRO A 445 -31.73 20.92 37.65
N CYS A 446 -31.53 22.08 38.27
CA CYS A 446 -31.99 22.33 39.65
C CYS A 446 -33.51 22.56 39.78
N GLY A 447 -34.25 22.50 38.67
CA GLY A 447 -35.72 22.62 38.68
C GLY A 447 -36.25 24.06 38.80
N SER A 448 -35.39 25.07 38.69
CA SER A 448 -35.78 26.49 38.84
C SER A 448 -36.61 27.06 37.69
N GLY A 449 -36.78 26.32 36.59
CA GLY A 449 -37.46 26.78 35.37
C GLY A 449 -36.66 27.81 34.54
N LYS A 450 -35.44 28.16 34.95
CA LYS A 450 -34.56 29.12 34.25
C LYS A 450 -33.53 28.39 33.38
N LYS A 451 -32.98 29.07 32.36
CA LYS A 451 -31.84 28.55 31.57
C LYS A 451 -30.58 28.44 32.44
N TYR A 452 -29.74 27.43 32.22
CA TYR A 452 -28.56 27.13 33.04
C TYR A 452 -27.65 28.36 33.26
N LYS A 453 -27.38 29.14 32.19
CA LYS A 453 -26.56 30.37 32.24
C LYS A 453 -27.10 31.51 33.11
N ARG A 454 -28.36 31.45 33.53
CA ARG A 454 -29.01 32.48 34.37
C ARG A 454 -29.34 31.95 35.77
N CYS A 455 -28.90 30.75 36.09
CA CYS A 455 -29.22 30.07 37.34
C CYS A 455 -27.96 29.62 38.08
N CYS A 456 -27.01 28.98 37.38
CA CYS A 456 -25.87 28.30 38.00
C CYS A 456 -24.51 28.67 37.37
N MET A 457 -24.51 29.57 36.39
CA MET A 457 -23.34 30.36 35.98
C MET A 457 -23.66 31.81 36.29
#